data_AF-A0A8J5XNK4-F1
#
_entry.id   AF-A0A8J5XNK4-F1
#
_cell.length_a   1.000
_cell.length_b   1.000
_cell.length_c   1.000
_cell.angle_alpha   90.00
_cell.angle_beta   90.00
_cell.angle_gamma   90.00
#
_symmetry.space_group_name_H-M   'P 1'
#
loop_
_entity.id
_entity.type
_entity.pdbx_description
1 polymer ?
#
loop_
_entity_poly.entity_id
_entity_poly.type
_entity_poly.pdbx_seq_one_letter_code
_entity_poly.pdbx_strand_id
1 'polypeptide(L)'
;MPRFTLLAVGLAAAAAAAAGRAPEEYELATVLLMRHGEKTKASGNGLSAEGLARAQYIAQCIGHDGLTHATPLGPVRAIIASATRDGKSHRTRDTVRPLAEARGLVMDDAVDKKDFAGLVRHTRGALAADGAVVISWQHEELPSLLSDLAPDLHLDGSFADWPKHCDAAAWPEPKHLKGGKCYDLVWRLTMHRRVGEHAGAWTATGVEALHMGFGGAASSPCAEGFSPLPPPDARPRLREPDLSDGWDGASASRLMLAKAAWLVAAGGGQ
;
A
#
# COMPACT_ATOMS: atom_id res chain seq x y z
N MET A 1 -22.28 48.97 71.32
CA MET A 1 -22.12 47.58 70.82
C MET A 1 -22.02 47.64 69.30
N PRO A 2 -20.85 47.44 68.67
CA PRO A 2 -20.76 47.41 67.22
C PRO A 2 -21.04 46.00 66.70
N ARG A 3 -21.90 45.89 65.69
CA ARG A 3 -22.21 44.65 64.97
C ARG A 3 -21.20 44.47 63.84
N PHE A 4 -20.33 43.47 63.95
CA PHE A 4 -19.48 43.02 62.84
C PHE A 4 -20.30 42.15 61.90
N THR A 5 -20.41 42.57 60.63
CA THR A 5 -21.03 41.78 59.56
C THR A 5 -19.91 41.04 58.84
N LEU A 6 -19.84 39.72 59.02
CA LEU A 6 -18.91 38.85 58.30
C LEU A 6 -19.45 38.58 56.90
N LEU A 7 -18.74 39.07 55.88
CA LEU A 7 -18.99 38.72 54.48
C LEU A 7 -18.32 37.36 54.21
N ALA A 8 -19.12 36.31 53.99
CA ALA A 8 -18.61 35.02 53.53
C ALA A 8 -18.39 35.08 52.01
N VAL A 9 -17.13 35.07 51.58
CA VAL A 9 -16.76 34.90 50.17
C VAL A 9 -16.82 33.42 49.85
N GLY A 10 -17.88 33.00 49.14
CA GLY A 10 -18.00 31.64 48.62
C GLY A 10 -17.05 31.41 47.45
N LEU A 11 -16.05 30.55 47.64
CA LEU A 11 -15.19 30.06 46.56
C LEU A 11 -15.97 29.00 45.76
N ALA A 12 -16.50 29.36 44.60
CA ALA A 12 -17.05 28.39 43.67
C ALA A 12 -15.90 27.72 42.90
N ALA A 13 -15.57 26.48 43.25
CA ALA A 13 -14.64 25.66 42.49
C ALA A 13 -15.34 25.20 41.18
N ALA A 14 -14.96 25.80 40.05
CA ALA A 14 -15.36 25.30 38.75
C ALA A 14 -14.56 24.02 38.44
N ALA A 15 -15.18 22.86 38.63
CA ALA A 15 -14.64 21.60 38.13
C ALA A 15 -14.77 21.60 36.60
N ALA A 16 -13.67 21.91 35.91
CA ALA A 16 -13.57 21.68 34.47
C ALA A 16 -13.56 20.17 34.25
N ALA A 17 -14.71 19.61 33.84
CA ALA A 17 -14.76 18.27 33.30
C ALA A 17 -13.92 18.26 32.02
N ALA A 18 -12.71 17.73 32.11
CA ALA A 18 -11.94 17.34 30.94
C ALA A 18 -12.74 16.20 30.27
N ALA A 19 -13.60 16.56 29.32
CA ALA A 19 -14.19 15.58 28.41
C ALA A 19 -13.02 14.97 27.63
N GLY A 20 -12.54 13.82 28.11
CA GLY A 20 -11.54 13.04 27.40
C GLY A 20 -12.10 12.74 26.02
N ARG A 21 -11.46 13.28 24.97
CA ARG A 21 -11.80 12.93 23.59
C ARG A 21 -11.56 11.44 23.46
N ALA A 22 -12.57 10.69 23.03
CA ALA A 22 -12.41 9.29 22.67
C ALA A 22 -11.22 9.17 21.68
N PRO A 23 -10.44 8.08 21.75
CA PRO A 23 -9.34 7.86 20.83
C PRO A 23 -9.85 7.93 19.39
N GLU A 24 -9.08 8.59 18.54
CA GLU A 24 -9.42 8.75 17.13
C GLU A 24 -9.22 7.40 16.43
N GLU A 25 -10.29 6.84 15.89
CA GLU A 25 -10.27 5.57 15.16
C GLU A 25 -9.96 5.80 13.68
N TYR A 26 -9.09 4.95 13.13
CA TYR A 26 -8.67 5.01 11.74
C TYR A 26 -8.94 3.69 11.03
N GLU A 27 -9.37 3.81 9.79
CA GLU A 27 -9.41 2.71 8.83
C GLU A 27 -8.11 2.68 8.04
N LEU A 28 -7.65 1.48 7.68
CA LEU A 28 -6.40 1.28 6.92
C LEU A 28 -6.70 0.61 5.57
N ALA A 29 -5.88 0.91 4.58
CA ALA A 29 -5.93 0.29 3.26
C ALA A 29 -4.54 0.23 2.62
N THR A 30 -4.41 -0.56 1.56
CA THR A 30 -3.15 -0.74 0.83
C THR A 30 -3.28 -0.25 -0.62
N VAL A 31 -2.25 0.43 -1.13
CA VAL A 31 -2.08 0.67 -2.56
C VAL A 31 -0.81 -0.02 -3.03
N LEU A 32 -0.90 -0.81 -4.09
CA LEU A 32 0.24 -1.43 -4.77
C LEU A 32 0.46 -0.72 -6.11
N LEU A 33 1.57 0.01 -6.22
CA LEU A 33 2.03 0.59 -7.48
C LEU A 33 3.02 -0.35 -8.12
N MET A 34 2.73 -0.78 -9.35
CA MET A 34 3.63 -1.63 -10.12
C MET A 34 3.75 -1.13 -11.55
N ARG A 35 4.93 -1.33 -12.12
CA ARG A 35 5.15 -1.15 -13.54
C ARG A 35 4.41 -2.22 -14.34
N HIS A 36 3.99 -1.90 -15.56
CA HIS A 36 3.55 -2.92 -16.52
C HIS A 36 4.62 -4.01 -16.75
N GLY A 37 4.20 -5.22 -17.11
CA GLY A 37 5.07 -6.34 -17.43
C GLY A 37 5.95 -6.15 -18.66
N GLU A 38 6.79 -7.13 -18.88
CA GLU A 38 7.89 -7.16 -19.81
C GLU A 38 7.46 -6.94 -21.26
N LYS A 39 8.37 -6.35 -22.04
CA LYS A 39 8.29 -6.38 -23.50
C LYS A 39 9.64 -6.71 -24.12
N THR A 40 9.55 -7.16 -25.36
CA THR A 40 10.65 -7.41 -26.30
C THR A 40 10.47 -6.54 -27.55
N LYS A 41 11.38 -6.67 -28.53
CA LYS A 41 11.18 -6.04 -29.86
C LYS A 41 9.96 -6.61 -30.59
N ALA A 42 9.67 -7.89 -30.42
CA ALA A 42 8.68 -8.63 -31.19
C ALA A 42 7.24 -8.52 -30.64
N SER A 43 7.07 -8.04 -29.39
CA SER A 43 5.76 -7.99 -28.71
C SER A 43 4.90 -6.77 -29.13
N GLY A 44 5.40 -5.89 -29.98
CA GLY A 44 4.66 -4.71 -30.44
C GLY A 44 4.21 -3.82 -29.27
N ASN A 45 2.89 -3.68 -29.13
CA ASN A 45 2.24 -2.87 -28.09
C ASN A 45 1.84 -3.65 -26.83
N GLY A 46 2.03 -4.98 -26.83
CA GLY A 46 1.65 -5.88 -25.75
C GLY A 46 2.84 -6.38 -24.92
N LEU A 47 2.53 -7.32 -24.05
CA LEU A 47 3.51 -8.01 -23.21
C LEU A 47 4.33 -9.04 -24.02
N SER A 48 5.54 -9.34 -23.58
CA SER A 48 6.26 -10.53 -24.03
C SER A 48 5.71 -11.80 -23.39
N ALA A 49 6.23 -12.96 -23.76
CA ALA A 49 5.87 -14.22 -23.12
C ALA A 49 6.16 -14.19 -21.61
N GLU A 50 7.31 -13.63 -21.22
CA GLU A 50 7.69 -13.42 -19.81
C GLU A 50 6.74 -12.45 -19.12
N GLY A 51 6.34 -11.37 -19.78
CA GLY A 51 5.38 -10.41 -19.24
C GLY A 51 4.00 -11.01 -19.01
N LEU A 52 3.54 -11.88 -19.93
CA LEU A 52 2.31 -12.64 -19.75
C LEU A 52 2.42 -13.64 -18.60
N ALA A 53 3.55 -14.33 -18.47
CA ALA A 53 3.80 -15.24 -17.35
C ALA A 53 3.80 -14.49 -16.01
N ARG A 54 4.40 -13.29 -15.95
CA ARG A 54 4.36 -12.44 -14.76
C ARG A 54 2.94 -11.97 -14.44
N ALA A 55 2.17 -11.55 -15.45
CA ALA A 55 0.77 -11.16 -15.26
C ALA A 55 -0.06 -12.29 -14.63
N GLN A 56 0.18 -13.54 -15.07
CA GLN A 56 -0.46 -14.73 -14.50
C GLN A 56 0.05 -15.03 -13.08
N TYR A 57 1.34 -14.86 -12.80
CA TYR A 57 1.90 -15.00 -11.45
C TYR A 57 1.29 -13.99 -10.47
N ILE A 58 1.15 -12.73 -10.87
CA ILE A 58 0.47 -11.70 -10.06
C ILE A 58 -0.95 -12.16 -9.70
N ALA A 59 -1.70 -12.66 -10.69
CA ALA A 59 -3.05 -13.17 -10.45
C ALA A 59 -3.08 -14.40 -9.53
N GLN A 60 -2.14 -15.33 -9.69
CA GLN A 60 -2.04 -16.51 -8.84
C GLN A 60 -1.81 -16.12 -7.37
N CYS A 61 -0.92 -15.16 -7.12
CA CYS A 61 -0.42 -14.92 -5.76
C CYS A 61 -1.21 -13.88 -4.96
N ILE A 62 -1.85 -12.91 -5.61
CA ILE A 62 -2.66 -11.89 -4.91
C ILE A 62 -4.10 -11.82 -5.43
N GLY A 63 -4.52 -12.78 -6.28
CA GLY A 63 -5.88 -12.88 -6.82
C GLY A 63 -6.86 -13.68 -5.98
N HIS A 64 -6.54 -13.95 -4.72
CA HIS A 64 -7.41 -14.68 -3.78
C HIS A 64 -7.65 -13.88 -2.49
N ASP A 65 -8.51 -14.38 -1.60
CA ASP A 65 -8.83 -13.69 -0.33
C ASP A 65 -7.74 -13.84 0.76
N GLY A 66 -6.79 -14.75 0.57
CA GLY A 66 -5.63 -14.91 1.45
C GLY A 66 -4.72 -13.67 1.46
N LEU A 67 -4.19 -13.34 2.64
CA LEU A 67 -3.29 -12.20 2.84
C LEU A 67 -1.87 -12.56 2.40
N THR A 68 -1.17 -11.59 1.83
CA THR A 68 0.26 -11.70 1.50
C THR A 68 1.05 -10.57 2.16
N HIS A 69 2.37 -10.64 2.13
CA HIS A 69 3.21 -9.53 2.59
C HIS A 69 2.90 -8.22 1.82
N ALA A 70 2.48 -8.27 0.56
CA ALA A 70 2.08 -7.12 -0.22
C ALA A 70 0.66 -6.65 0.10
N THR A 71 -0.22 -7.53 0.55
CA THR A 71 -1.63 -7.21 0.87
C THR A 71 -1.98 -7.57 2.33
N PRO A 72 -1.26 -7.03 3.33
CA PRO A 72 -1.33 -7.51 4.71
C PRO A 72 -2.63 -7.13 5.43
N LEU A 73 -3.34 -6.12 4.94
CA LEU A 73 -4.57 -5.60 5.52
C LEU A 73 -5.83 -6.29 4.97
N GLY A 74 -5.75 -6.80 3.75
CA GLY A 74 -6.89 -7.42 3.09
C GLY A 74 -6.68 -7.60 1.59
N PRO A 75 -7.59 -8.34 0.93
CA PRO A 75 -7.39 -8.73 -0.45
C PRO A 75 -7.57 -7.57 -1.42
N VAL A 76 -7.17 -7.80 -2.67
CA VAL A 76 -7.39 -6.83 -3.76
C VAL A 76 -8.90 -6.62 -3.96
N ARG A 77 -9.32 -5.35 -3.87
CA ARG A 77 -10.71 -4.89 -4.04
C ARG A 77 -10.90 -4.02 -5.28
N ALA A 78 -9.83 -3.40 -5.78
CA ALA A 78 -9.88 -2.62 -7.01
C ALA A 78 -8.57 -2.73 -7.77
N ILE A 79 -8.67 -2.57 -9.08
CA ILE A 79 -7.55 -2.67 -10.02
C ILE A 79 -7.67 -1.51 -10.99
N ILE A 80 -6.58 -0.75 -11.13
CA ILE A 80 -6.51 0.42 -12.01
C ILE A 80 -5.37 0.21 -13.00
N ALA A 81 -5.63 0.50 -14.27
CA ALA A 81 -4.62 0.53 -15.32
C ALA A 81 -4.79 1.80 -16.17
N SER A 82 -3.73 2.20 -16.88
CA SER A 82 -3.84 3.36 -17.78
C SER A 82 -4.78 3.06 -18.95
N ALA A 83 -5.57 4.06 -19.33
CA ALA A 83 -6.39 4.03 -20.53
C ALA A 83 -5.56 3.65 -21.76
N THR A 84 -6.16 2.80 -22.60
CA THR A 84 -5.54 2.31 -23.83
C THR A 84 -6.10 3.07 -25.04
N ARG A 85 -5.27 3.23 -26.07
CA ARG A 85 -5.65 3.86 -27.34
C ARG A 85 -5.15 3.00 -28.48
N ASP A 86 -5.86 3.04 -29.61
CA ASP A 86 -5.47 2.28 -30.80
C ASP A 86 -4.05 2.62 -31.25
N GLY A 87 -3.30 1.57 -31.57
CA GLY A 87 -1.89 1.68 -31.94
C GLY A 87 -0.94 2.09 -30.81
N LYS A 88 -1.42 2.21 -29.56
CA LYS A 88 -0.59 2.50 -28.38
C LYS A 88 -0.44 1.27 -27.48
N SER A 89 0.51 1.36 -26.56
CA SER A 89 0.80 0.32 -25.56
C SER A 89 -0.43 0.03 -24.72
N HIS A 90 -0.78 -1.25 -24.58
CA HIS A 90 -1.84 -1.75 -23.69
C HIS A 90 -1.31 -2.64 -22.55
N ARG A 91 0.01 -2.61 -22.34
CA ARG A 91 0.73 -3.45 -21.37
C ARG A 91 0.28 -3.26 -19.92
N THR A 92 -0.06 -2.05 -19.50
CA THR A 92 -0.58 -1.78 -18.14
C THR A 92 -1.82 -2.63 -17.86
N ARG A 93 -2.81 -2.53 -18.76
CA ARG A 93 -4.02 -3.37 -18.74
C ARG A 93 -3.69 -4.85 -18.78
N ASP A 94 -2.85 -5.29 -19.72
CA ASP A 94 -2.57 -6.73 -19.87
C ASP A 94 -1.82 -7.32 -18.67
N THR A 95 -1.11 -6.49 -17.90
CA THR A 95 -0.38 -6.93 -16.70
C THR A 95 -1.33 -7.33 -15.58
N VAL A 96 -2.44 -6.62 -15.42
CA VAL A 96 -3.38 -6.80 -14.30
C VAL A 96 -4.70 -7.43 -14.72
N ARG A 97 -4.95 -7.63 -16.01
CA ARG A 97 -6.16 -8.30 -16.49
C ARG A 97 -6.34 -9.70 -15.89
N PRO A 98 -5.32 -10.58 -15.83
CA PRO A 98 -5.50 -11.90 -15.20
C PRO A 98 -5.89 -11.78 -13.71
N LEU A 99 -5.38 -10.76 -13.01
CA LEU A 99 -5.73 -10.49 -11.61
C LEU A 99 -7.19 -10.05 -11.49
N ALA A 100 -7.66 -9.19 -12.40
CA ALA A 100 -9.05 -8.75 -12.43
C ALA A 100 -10.01 -9.93 -12.69
N GLU A 101 -9.64 -10.81 -13.62
CA GLU A 101 -10.38 -12.05 -13.91
C GLU A 101 -10.41 -12.98 -12.69
N ALA A 102 -9.27 -13.22 -12.04
CA ALA A 102 -9.19 -14.08 -10.85
C ALA A 102 -10.05 -13.56 -9.67
N ARG A 103 -10.17 -12.24 -9.53
CA ARG A 103 -10.99 -11.60 -8.48
C ARG A 103 -12.44 -11.35 -8.88
N GLY A 104 -12.81 -11.55 -10.15
CA GLY A 104 -14.11 -11.14 -10.67
C GLY A 104 -14.34 -9.62 -10.59
N LEU A 105 -13.28 -8.81 -10.67
CA LEU A 105 -13.34 -7.35 -10.56
C LEU A 105 -13.40 -6.71 -11.94
N VAL A 106 -14.17 -5.62 -12.05
CA VAL A 106 -14.07 -4.71 -13.20
C VAL A 106 -12.84 -3.83 -12.98
N MET A 107 -11.90 -3.91 -13.91
CA MET A 107 -10.72 -3.04 -13.92
C MET A 107 -11.13 -1.63 -14.36
N ASP A 108 -10.61 -0.63 -13.65
CA ASP A 108 -10.71 0.77 -14.04
C ASP A 108 -9.56 1.11 -15.01
N ASP A 109 -9.88 1.25 -16.29
CA ASP A 109 -8.96 1.69 -17.34
C ASP A 109 -9.39 2.99 -18.02
N ALA A 110 -10.09 3.86 -17.28
CA ALA A 110 -10.61 5.12 -17.82
C ALA A 110 -9.58 6.27 -17.78
N VAL A 111 -8.56 6.19 -16.93
CA VAL A 111 -7.65 7.31 -16.65
C VAL A 111 -6.48 7.36 -17.64
N ASP A 112 -6.28 8.50 -18.30
CA ASP A 112 -5.14 8.70 -19.20
C ASP A 112 -3.81 8.62 -18.44
N LYS A 113 -2.77 8.10 -19.09
CA LYS A 113 -1.47 7.89 -18.47
C LYS A 113 -0.81 9.15 -17.88
N LYS A 114 -1.24 10.34 -18.30
CA LYS A 114 -0.75 11.65 -17.82
C LYS A 114 -1.73 12.38 -16.90
N ASP A 115 -2.92 11.84 -16.66
CA ASP A 115 -3.90 12.45 -15.75
C ASP A 115 -3.67 11.96 -14.31
N PHE A 116 -2.59 12.44 -13.68
CA PHE A 116 -2.24 12.03 -12.31
C PHE A 116 -3.30 12.46 -11.29
N ALA A 117 -3.85 13.66 -11.44
CA ALA A 117 -4.96 14.11 -10.61
C ALA A 117 -6.18 13.18 -10.73
N GLY A 118 -6.50 12.73 -11.95
CA GLY A 118 -7.50 11.69 -12.19
C GLY A 118 -7.17 10.39 -11.49
N LEU A 119 -5.94 9.91 -11.63
CA LEU A 119 -5.51 8.66 -11.01
C LEU A 119 -5.59 8.71 -9.48
N VAL A 120 -5.18 9.82 -8.85
CA VAL A 120 -5.33 10.01 -7.39
C VAL A 120 -6.79 9.97 -6.99
N ARG A 121 -7.68 10.67 -7.70
CA ARG A 121 -9.13 10.65 -7.41
C ARG A 121 -9.71 9.24 -7.52
N HIS A 122 -9.40 8.52 -8.60
CA HIS A 122 -9.89 7.16 -8.82
C HIS A 122 -9.35 6.20 -7.75
N THR A 123 -8.06 6.30 -7.43
CA THR A 123 -7.41 5.51 -6.37
C THR A 123 -8.08 5.74 -5.02
N ARG A 124 -8.24 7.00 -4.59
CA ARG A 124 -8.89 7.33 -3.32
C ARG A 124 -10.36 6.88 -3.28
N GLY A 125 -11.08 7.06 -4.39
CA GLY A 125 -12.47 6.59 -4.51
C GLY A 125 -12.63 5.08 -4.45
N ALA A 126 -11.60 4.32 -4.87
CA ALA A 126 -11.60 2.87 -4.87
C ALA A 126 -11.10 2.23 -3.56
N LEU A 127 -10.42 3.00 -2.70
CA LEU A 127 -9.91 2.51 -1.42
C LEU A 127 -11.06 2.22 -0.44
N ALA A 128 -10.99 1.03 0.15
CA ALA A 128 -11.89 0.55 1.20
C ALA A 128 -11.05 0.08 2.40
N ALA A 129 -11.63 0.19 3.59
CA ALA A 129 -11.04 -0.38 4.80
C ALA A 129 -10.72 -1.86 4.61
N ASP A 130 -9.57 -2.29 5.10
CA ASP A 130 -9.09 -3.68 5.02
C ASP A 130 -9.09 -4.22 3.57
N GLY A 131 -8.69 -3.37 2.63
CA GLY A 131 -8.62 -3.71 1.21
C GLY A 131 -7.37 -3.18 0.53
N ALA A 132 -7.05 -3.77 -0.63
CA ALA A 132 -5.95 -3.32 -1.47
C ALA A 132 -6.43 -2.82 -2.84
N VAL A 133 -5.79 -1.76 -3.34
CA VAL A 133 -5.90 -1.27 -4.72
C VAL A 133 -4.60 -1.60 -5.45
N VAL A 134 -4.69 -2.26 -6.61
CA VAL A 134 -3.52 -2.52 -7.47
C VAL A 134 -3.53 -1.57 -8.65
N ILE A 135 -2.40 -0.91 -8.91
CA ILE A 135 -2.23 0.04 -10.00
C ILE A 135 -1.08 -0.41 -10.90
N SER A 136 -1.36 -0.69 -12.17
CA SER A 136 -0.33 -0.94 -13.17
C SER A 136 -0.10 0.26 -14.07
N TRP A 137 1.12 0.76 -14.11
CA TRP A 137 1.45 2.00 -14.81
C TRP A 137 2.75 1.97 -15.61
N GLN A 138 3.04 3.07 -16.28
CA GLN A 138 4.31 3.30 -16.96
C GLN A 138 5.38 3.75 -15.94
N HIS A 139 6.56 3.10 -15.94
CA HIS A 139 7.56 3.30 -14.87
C HIS A 139 8.11 4.72 -14.79
N GLU A 140 8.23 5.44 -15.91
CA GLU A 140 8.70 6.82 -15.91
C GLU A 140 7.75 7.78 -15.18
N GLU A 141 6.48 7.39 -15.03
CA GLU A 141 5.45 8.22 -14.39
C GLU A 141 5.16 7.79 -12.93
N LEU A 142 5.70 6.64 -12.50
CA LEU A 142 5.46 6.11 -11.14
C LEU A 142 5.98 7.00 -10.01
N PRO A 143 7.17 7.65 -10.12
CA PRO A 143 7.62 8.61 -9.11
C PRO A 143 6.65 9.78 -8.91
N SER A 144 6.20 10.40 -10.02
CA SER A 144 5.23 11.50 -9.95
C SER A 144 3.89 11.06 -9.37
N LEU A 145 3.41 9.87 -9.75
CA LEU A 145 2.20 9.29 -9.17
C LEU A 145 2.35 9.05 -7.66
N LEU A 146 3.50 8.53 -7.21
CA LEU A 146 3.75 8.31 -5.79
C LEU A 146 3.74 9.64 -5.03
N SER A 147 4.38 10.69 -5.56
CA SER A 147 4.36 12.02 -4.95
C SER A 147 2.94 12.58 -4.83
N ASP A 148 2.08 12.38 -5.84
CA ASP A 148 0.70 12.88 -5.81
C ASP A 148 -0.22 12.06 -4.88
N LEU A 149 0.04 10.75 -4.72
CA LEU A 149 -0.69 9.89 -3.78
C LEU A 149 -0.27 10.14 -2.32
N ALA A 150 0.99 10.49 -2.11
CA ALA A 150 1.62 10.64 -0.81
C ALA A 150 2.31 12.01 -0.61
N PRO A 151 1.59 13.14 -0.79
CA PRO A 151 2.19 14.47 -0.79
C PRO A 151 2.78 14.87 0.58
N ASP A 152 2.29 14.26 1.65
CA ASP A 152 2.71 14.52 3.03
C ASP A 152 3.84 13.60 3.51
N LEU A 153 4.24 12.59 2.71
CA LEU A 153 5.33 11.69 3.07
C LEU A 153 6.69 12.27 2.64
N HIS A 154 7.67 12.18 3.54
CA HIS A 154 9.06 12.40 3.19
C HIS A 154 9.60 11.18 2.43
N LEU A 155 9.57 11.25 1.10
CA LEU A 155 10.15 10.23 0.23
C LEU A 155 11.67 10.41 0.19
N ASP A 156 12.42 9.35 0.51
CA ASP A 156 13.85 9.35 0.30
C ASP A 156 14.20 9.21 -1.20
N GLY A 157 15.50 9.32 -1.52
CA GLY A 157 15.98 9.25 -2.90
C GLY A 157 15.71 7.92 -3.63
N SER A 158 15.36 6.85 -2.92
CA SER A 158 15.07 5.55 -3.55
C SER A 158 13.75 5.54 -4.35
N PHE A 159 12.88 6.53 -4.11
CA PHE A 159 11.61 6.70 -4.81
C PHE A 159 11.64 7.81 -5.88
N ALA A 160 12.79 8.46 -6.08
CA ALA A 160 12.93 9.55 -7.05
C ALA A 160 12.78 9.06 -8.51
N ASP A 161 13.18 7.82 -8.76
CA ASP A 161 13.10 7.17 -10.07
C ASP A 161 12.68 5.70 -9.90
N TRP A 162 12.01 5.15 -10.92
CA TRP A 162 11.91 3.70 -10.99
C TRP A 162 13.29 3.10 -11.33
N PRO A 163 13.82 2.17 -10.51
CA PRO A 163 15.18 1.72 -10.68
C PRO A 163 15.38 0.98 -12.01
N LYS A 164 16.56 1.20 -12.61
CA LYS A 164 16.97 0.51 -13.85
C LYS A 164 17.40 -0.94 -13.59
N HIS A 165 17.85 -1.20 -12.36
CA HIS A 165 18.38 -2.47 -11.88
C HIS A 165 17.90 -2.69 -10.45
N CYS A 166 17.54 -3.92 -10.15
CA CYS A 166 17.18 -4.37 -8.82
C CYS A 166 17.50 -5.85 -8.74
N ASP A 167 17.82 -6.27 -7.54
CA ASP A 167 18.29 -7.60 -7.24
C ASP A 167 17.08 -8.47 -6.89
N ALA A 168 16.23 -8.74 -7.89
CA ALA A 168 15.14 -9.70 -7.69
C ALA A 168 15.75 -11.04 -7.28
N ALA A 169 15.48 -11.48 -6.04
CA ALA A 169 16.17 -12.62 -5.46
C ALA A 169 15.79 -13.93 -6.18
N ALA A 170 14.54 -14.03 -6.65
CA ALA A 170 14.01 -15.24 -7.26
C ALA A 170 14.37 -15.44 -8.75
N TRP A 171 14.50 -14.37 -9.54
CA TRP A 171 14.71 -14.50 -10.99
C TRP A 171 15.47 -13.32 -11.61
N PRO A 172 16.66 -13.57 -12.19
CA PRO A 172 17.37 -12.57 -12.96
C PRO A 172 16.68 -12.27 -14.29
N GLU A 173 16.29 -11.01 -14.49
CA GLU A 173 15.65 -10.55 -15.73
C GLU A 173 16.49 -10.83 -16.99
N PRO A 174 15.93 -11.52 -18.01
CA PRO A 174 16.62 -11.81 -19.26
C PRO A 174 17.10 -10.56 -20.01
N LYS A 175 18.29 -10.66 -20.64
CA LYS A 175 18.93 -9.53 -21.35
C LYS A 175 18.16 -9.03 -22.57
N HIS A 176 17.26 -9.83 -23.15
CA HIS A 176 16.49 -9.46 -24.34
C HIS A 176 15.26 -8.59 -24.05
N LEU A 177 14.95 -8.40 -22.77
CA LEU A 177 13.87 -7.52 -22.33
C LEU A 177 14.25 -6.04 -22.52
N LYS A 178 13.27 -5.21 -22.86
CA LYS A 178 13.48 -3.76 -23.04
C LYS A 178 13.07 -2.97 -21.81
N GLY A 179 13.75 -1.84 -21.58
CA GLY A 179 13.26 -0.77 -20.70
C GLY A 179 13.62 -0.92 -19.23
N GLY A 180 14.75 -1.54 -18.87
CA GLY A 180 15.18 -1.74 -17.48
C GLY A 180 14.83 -3.13 -16.94
N LYS A 181 15.42 -3.49 -15.79
CA LYS A 181 15.39 -4.83 -15.19
C LYS A 181 14.63 -4.90 -13.85
N CYS A 182 13.63 -4.03 -13.67
CA CYS A 182 12.82 -3.98 -12.45
C CYS A 182 11.35 -4.15 -12.74
N TYR A 183 11.00 -5.32 -13.25
CA TYR A 183 9.61 -5.73 -13.40
C TYR A 183 9.06 -6.39 -12.14
N ASP A 184 9.95 -6.91 -11.28
CA ASP A 184 9.60 -7.55 -10.02
C ASP A 184 9.34 -6.57 -8.87
N LEU A 185 9.65 -5.29 -9.06
CA LEU A 185 9.48 -4.28 -8.02
C LEU A 185 8.01 -3.83 -7.92
N VAL A 186 7.54 -3.64 -6.70
CA VAL A 186 6.25 -3.04 -6.32
C VAL A 186 6.50 -2.01 -5.23
N TRP A 187 5.88 -0.84 -5.34
CA TRP A 187 5.81 0.09 -4.21
C TRP A 187 4.48 -0.10 -3.48
N ARG A 188 4.54 -0.41 -2.19
CA ARG A 188 3.36 -0.56 -1.34
C ARG A 188 3.19 0.70 -0.50
N LEU A 189 2.04 1.34 -0.60
CA LEU A 189 1.65 2.42 0.30
C LEU A 189 0.67 1.89 1.35
N THR A 190 0.84 2.37 2.57
CA THR A 190 -0.17 2.23 3.63
C THR A 190 -0.99 3.51 3.64
N MET A 191 -2.31 3.38 3.51
CA MET A 191 -3.26 4.48 3.53
C MET A 191 -4.06 4.45 4.82
N HIS A 192 -4.43 5.62 5.34
CA HIS A 192 -5.39 5.73 6.44
C HIS A 192 -6.46 6.79 6.16
N ARG A 193 -7.61 6.67 6.83
CA ARG A 193 -8.58 7.75 6.98
C ARG A 193 -9.24 7.63 8.33
N ARG A 194 -9.87 8.70 8.84
CA ARG A 194 -10.66 8.57 10.07
C ARG A 194 -11.95 7.81 9.79
N VAL A 195 -12.40 7.03 10.77
CA VAL A 195 -13.70 6.37 10.70
C VAL A 195 -14.81 7.41 10.50
N GLY A 196 -15.69 7.17 9.51
CA GLY A 196 -16.80 8.06 9.18
C GLY A 196 -16.47 9.21 8.23
N GLU A 197 -15.19 9.39 7.84
CA GLU A 197 -14.83 10.32 6.76
C GLU A 197 -15.16 9.76 5.38
N HIS A 198 -15.35 10.66 4.41
CA HIS A 198 -15.66 10.31 3.03
C HIS A 198 -14.48 9.58 2.34
N ALA A 199 -14.77 8.85 1.25
CA ALA A 199 -13.77 8.12 0.47
C ALA A 199 -12.60 8.99 -0.06
N GLY A 200 -12.76 10.30 -0.19
CA GLY A 200 -11.66 11.19 -0.62
C GLY A 200 -10.60 11.49 0.44
N ALA A 201 -10.80 11.08 1.70
CA ALA A 201 -9.95 11.48 2.84
C ALA A 201 -8.72 10.59 3.06
N TRP A 202 -8.47 9.61 2.19
CA TRP A 202 -7.33 8.71 2.35
C TRP A 202 -5.99 9.44 2.18
N THR A 203 -5.16 9.35 3.21
CA THR A 203 -3.79 9.89 3.24
C THR A 203 -2.79 8.75 3.38
N ALA A 204 -1.64 8.86 2.72
CA ALA A 204 -0.57 7.88 2.85
C ALA A 204 0.19 8.10 4.16
N THR A 205 0.46 7.03 4.90
CA THR A 205 1.23 7.04 6.16
C THR A 205 2.58 6.35 6.05
N GLY A 206 2.81 5.61 4.96
CA GLY A 206 4.09 5.00 4.67
C GLY A 206 4.16 4.48 3.25
N VAL A 207 5.39 4.30 2.77
CA VAL A 207 5.71 3.66 1.50
C VAL A 207 6.89 2.71 1.72
N GLU A 208 6.87 1.58 1.04
CA GLU A 208 8.02 0.67 0.98
C GLU A 208 8.15 0.04 -0.42
N ALA A 209 9.36 -0.37 -0.74
CA ALA A 209 9.67 -1.14 -1.94
C ALA A 209 9.68 -2.64 -1.59
N LEU A 210 8.94 -3.44 -2.36
CA LEU A 210 8.86 -4.88 -2.24
C LEU A 210 9.18 -5.54 -3.58
N HIS A 211 9.71 -6.75 -3.51
CA HIS A 211 9.82 -7.65 -4.64
C HIS A 211 8.60 -8.58 -4.69
N MET A 212 8.04 -8.81 -5.88
CA MET A 212 6.95 -9.77 -6.06
C MET A 212 7.43 -11.21 -5.87
N GLY A 213 8.71 -11.49 -6.10
CA GLY A 213 9.26 -12.84 -6.04
C GLY A 213 8.94 -13.70 -7.26
N PHE A 214 8.71 -13.10 -8.43
CA PHE A 214 8.46 -13.84 -9.65
C PHE A 214 9.65 -14.74 -10.01
N GLY A 215 9.42 -16.05 -10.12
CA GLY A 215 10.47 -17.04 -10.40
C GLY A 215 10.68 -17.33 -11.89
N GLY A 216 10.24 -16.45 -12.80
CA GLY A 216 10.40 -16.62 -14.25
C GLY A 216 9.30 -17.44 -14.95
N ALA A 217 8.31 -17.96 -14.21
CA ALA A 217 7.17 -18.68 -14.76
C ALA A 217 5.87 -18.31 -14.03
N ALA A 218 4.74 -18.43 -14.72
CA ALA A 218 3.42 -18.19 -14.13
C ALA A 218 3.18 -19.08 -12.90
N SER A 219 3.64 -20.34 -12.97
CA SER A 219 3.50 -21.35 -11.92
C SER A 219 4.58 -21.28 -10.84
N SER A 220 5.45 -20.27 -10.85
CA SER A 220 6.45 -20.11 -9.79
C SER A 220 5.74 -19.99 -8.43
N PRO A 221 6.31 -20.55 -7.34
CA PRO A 221 5.77 -20.36 -6.01
C PRO A 221 5.70 -18.87 -5.65
N CYS A 222 4.64 -18.48 -4.95
CA CYS A 222 4.51 -17.12 -4.44
C CYS A 222 5.57 -16.85 -3.39
N ALA A 223 6.46 -15.90 -3.65
CA ALA A 223 7.64 -15.62 -2.83
C ALA A 223 7.71 -14.13 -2.44
N GLU A 224 8.63 -13.80 -1.52
CA GLU A 224 8.94 -12.43 -1.11
C GLU A 224 7.67 -11.64 -0.74
N GLY A 225 7.44 -10.47 -1.32
CA GLY A 225 6.26 -9.65 -1.07
C GLY A 225 4.95 -10.36 -1.41
N PHE A 226 4.92 -11.31 -2.36
CA PHE A 226 3.69 -12.02 -2.71
C PHE A 226 3.53 -13.35 -1.97
N SER A 227 4.47 -13.71 -1.09
CA SER A 227 4.31 -14.90 -0.26
C SER A 227 3.12 -14.74 0.71
N PRO A 228 2.36 -15.83 0.98
CA PRO A 228 1.25 -15.79 1.92
C PRO A 228 1.70 -15.44 3.33
N LEU A 229 0.94 -14.58 4.01
CA LEU A 229 1.12 -14.38 5.45
C LEU A 229 0.61 -15.61 6.22
N PRO A 230 1.25 -15.95 7.35
CA PRO A 230 0.71 -16.97 8.24
C PRO A 230 -0.69 -16.57 8.71
N PRO A 231 -1.57 -17.56 8.96
CA PRO A 231 -2.94 -17.28 9.36
C PRO A 231 -2.98 -16.48 10.67
N PRO A 232 -4.07 -15.72 10.92
CA PRO A 232 -4.14 -14.76 12.02
C PRO A 232 -3.81 -15.32 13.41
N ASP A 233 -4.12 -16.59 13.65
CA ASP A 233 -3.89 -17.35 14.88
C ASP A 233 -2.43 -17.79 15.07
N ALA A 234 -1.67 -17.90 13.97
CA ALA A 234 -0.25 -18.20 13.97
C ALA A 234 0.63 -16.93 14.06
N ARG A 235 0.04 -15.72 14.00
CA ARG A 235 0.77 -14.47 14.25
C ARG A 235 1.08 -14.37 15.75
N PRO A 236 2.33 -14.09 16.17
CA PRO A 236 2.60 -13.84 17.58
C PRO A 236 1.68 -12.72 18.04
N ARG A 237 0.80 -12.99 19.03
CA ARG A 237 0.08 -11.92 19.70
C ARG A 237 1.16 -11.04 20.32
N LEU A 238 1.39 -9.87 19.76
CA LEU A 238 2.07 -8.81 20.50
C LEU A 238 1.26 -8.69 21.79
N ARG A 239 1.85 -9.09 22.92
CA ARG A 239 1.23 -8.87 24.23
C ARG A 239 0.89 -7.38 24.24
N GLU A 240 -0.40 -7.07 24.39
CA GLU A 240 -0.79 -5.73 24.75
C GLU A 240 0.11 -5.32 25.93
N PRO A 241 0.84 -4.20 25.84
CA PRO A 241 1.57 -3.73 26.99
C PRO A 241 0.55 -3.56 28.12
N ASP A 242 0.83 -4.20 29.25
CA ASP A 242 0.01 -4.11 30.44
C ASP A 242 -0.10 -2.64 30.84
N LEU A 243 -1.28 -2.05 30.60
CA LEU A 243 -1.56 -0.64 30.89
C LEU A 243 -1.75 -0.39 32.38
N SER A 244 -1.57 -1.38 33.25
CA SER A 244 -1.59 -1.18 34.71
C SER A 244 -0.36 -0.47 35.25
N ASP A 245 0.75 -0.46 34.50
CA ASP A 245 1.98 0.20 34.90
C ASP A 245 2.07 1.59 34.26
N GLY A 246 1.58 2.61 34.97
CA GLY A 246 2.01 4.01 34.84
C GLY A 246 2.01 4.61 33.43
N TRP A 247 1.00 5.43 33.13
CA TRP A 247 0.89 6.15 31.87
C TRP A 247 1.90 7.32 31.80
N ASP A 248 3.15 7.00 31.47
CA ASP A 248 4.20 7.97 31.22
C ASP A 248 4.31 8.14 29.71
N GLY A 249 4.34 9.38 29.20
CA GLY A 249 4.27 9.73 27.77
C GLY A 249 5.32 9.11 26.82
N ALA A 250 6.18 8.23 27.31
CA ALA A 250 7.09 7.40 26.51
C ALA A 250 6.43 6.15 25.89
N SER A 251 5.24 5.73 26.35
CA SER A 251 4.58 4.49 25.92
C SER A 251 3.95 4.55 24.51
N ALA A 252 3.52 5.73 24.06
CA ALA A 252 2.99 5.92 22.70
C ALA A 252 4.10 5.76 21.63
N SER A 253 5.32 6.24 21.94
CA SER A 253 6.48 6.09 21.06
C SER A 253 6.91 4.62 20.93
N ARG A 254 6.76 3.81 22.00
CA ARG A 254 7.06 2.36 21.97
C ARG A 254 6.06 1.56 21.13
N LEU A 255 4.79 1.96 21.07
CA LEU A 255 3.76 1.27 20.28
C LEU A 255 3.96 1.46 18.77
N MET A 256 4.32 2.69 18.36
CA MET A 256 4.70 3.00 16.98
C MET A 256 6.01 2.30 16.58
N LEU A 257 7.02 2.31 17.47
CA LEU A 257 8.30 1.62 17.24
C LEU A 257 8.16 0.09 17.22
N ALA A 258 7.25 -0.50 18.00
CA ALA A 258 7.04 -1.95 18.00
C ALA A 258 6.34 -2.46 16.72
N LYS A 259 5.40 -1.68 16.16
CA LYS A 259 4.81 -1.98 14.84
C LYS A 259 5.83 -1.79 13.70
N ALA A 260 6.67 -0.76 13.77
CA ALA A 260 7.74 -0.54 12.80
C ALA A 260 8.87 -1.58 12.89
N ALA A 261 9.26 -2.00 14.10
CA ALA A 261 10.31 -2.99 14.31
C ALA A 261 9.90 -4.41 13.85
N TRP A 262 8.61 -4.75 13.87
CA TRP A 262 8.14 -6.03 13.33
C TRP A 262 8.21 -6.07 11.79
N LEU A 263 7.93 -4.95 11.12
CA LEU A 263 8.12 -4.79 9.68
C LEU A 263 9.61 -4.92 9.28
N VAL A 264 10.53 -4.44 10.12
CA VAL A 264 11.98 -4.55 9.88
C VAL A 264 12.51 -5.97 10.18
N ALA A 265 12.00 -6.66 11.21
CA ALA A 265 12.46 -8.00 11.57
C ALA A 265 12.00 -9.10 10.59
N ALA A 266 10.89 -8.90 9.88
CA ALA A 266 10.41 -9.82 8.84
C ALA A 266 11.21 -9.74 7.52
N GLY A 267 12.10 -8.75 7.36
CA GLY A 267 12.98 -8.60 6.19
C GLY A 267 14.43 -9.08 6.41
N GLY A 268 14.75 -9.66 7.57
CA GLY A 268 16.11 -10.11 7.93
C GLY A 268 16.22 -11.63 8.01
N GLY A 269 16.22 -12.30 6.86
CA GLY A 269 16.31 -13.76 6.82
C GLY A 269 16.69 -14.31 5.45
N GLN A 270 18.01 -14.26 5.18
CA GLN A 270 18.78 -14.83 4.05
C GLN A 270 18.84 -14.00 2.77
#